data_AF-A0A932MUU4-F1
#
_entry.id   AF-A0A932MUU4-F1
#
_cell.length_a   1.000
_cell.length_b   1.000
_cell.length_c   1.000
_cell.angle_alpha   90.00
_cell.angle_beta   90.00
_cell.angle_gamma   90.00
#
_symmetry.space_group_name_H-M   'P 1'
#
loop_
_entity.id
_entity.type
_entity.pdbx_description
1 polymer ?
#
loop_
_entity_poly.entity_id
_entity_poly.type
_entity_poly.pdbx_seq_one_letter_code
_entity_poly.pdbx_strand_id
1 'polypeptide(L)'
;MNCLIIAATPIEISPFLEQFRKGSLQHLPVETDILVTGIGLTATTYSLSRQLLLKKPDLVIQAGVGGCFDRSIPTGSVLAIRQETIADQSVIELNKLKTLFDLALVPQNQYPFTKGWLVNKHGILKKIKLRKVNGISVNEITTNAQKIKFYREHFSPVVESMEGAALHYVCLMEKIPFVQLRAVSNYIAERNKKNWNMKESVINLNTELIRLLNSL
;
A
#
# COMPACT_ATOMS: atom_id res chain seq x y z
N MET A 1 -2.19 11.84 20.26
CA MET A 1 -1.63 11.37 18.98
C MET A 1 -2.75 11.33 17.97
N ASN A 2 -2.55 11.93 16.80
CA ASN A 2 -3.49 11.91 15.68
C ASN A 2 -3.01 10.92 14.60
N CYS A 3 -3.90 10.01 14.21
CA CYS A 3 -3.68 9.00 13.18
C CYS A 3 -4.58 9.29 11.98
N LEU A 4 -3.99 9.42 10.79
CA LEU A 4 -4.72 9.56 9.54
C LEU A 4 -4.85 8.19 8.87
N ILE A 5 -6.09 7.70 8.76
CA ILE A 5 -6.42 6.51 7.97
C ILE A 5 -6.68 6.93 6.53
N ILE A 6 -5.99 6.29 5.59
CA ILE A 6 -6.23 6.51 4.16
C ILE A 6 -6.63 5.21 3.47
N ALA A 7 -7.53 5.32 2.50
CA ALA A 7 -7.95 4.23 1.62
C ALA A 7 -8.22 4.77 0.21
N ALA A 8 -8.01 3.95 -0.82
CA ALA A 8 -8.26 4.38 -2.20
C ALA A 8 -9.76 4.57 -2.45
N THR A 9 -10.58 3.69 -1.88
CA THR A 9 -12.04 3.75 -1.95
C THR A 9 -12.69 3.59 -0.57
N PRO A 10 -13.93 4.08 -0.37
CA PRO A 10 -14.65 3.85 0.89
C PRO A 10 -14.96 2.37 1.14
N ILE A 11 -15.07 1.56 0.08
CA ILE A 11 -15.42 0.14 0.16
C ILE A 11 -14.35 -0.65 0.90
N GLU A 12 -13.07 -0.32 0.70
CA GLU A 12 -11.94 -1.03 1.32
C GLU A 12 -11.97 -0.93 2.85
N ILE A 13 -12.52 0.16 3.39
CA ILE A 13 -12.60 0.42 4.83
C ILE A 13 -14.05 0.50 5.32
N SER A 14 -15.03 -0.04 4.58
CA SER A 14 -16.44 0.14 4.94
C SER A 14 -16.80 -0.44 6.32
N PRO A 15 -16.30 -1.62 6.76
CA PRO A 15 -16.57 -2.11 8.11
C PRO A 15 -16.02 -1.18 9.20
N PHE A 16 -14.83 -0.60 9.00
CA PHE A 16 -14.26 0.40 9.92
C PHE A 16 -15.12 1.67 9.94
N LEU A 17 -15.50 2.19 8.78
CA LEU A 17 -16.35 3.39 8.67
C LEU A 17 -17.70 3.22 9.38
N GLU A 18 -18.32 2.05 9.27
CA GLU A 18 -19.58 1.74 9.94
C GLU A 18 -19.43 1.77 11.47
N GLN A 19 -18.38 1.14 12.00
CA GLN A 19 -18.10 1.15 13.45
C GLN A 19 -17.71 2.55 13.95
N PHE A 20 -16.94 3.29 13.16
CA PHE A 20 -16.54 4.66 13.46
C PHE A 20 -17.76 5.58 13.58
N ARG A 21 -18.69 5.53 12.61
CA ARG A 21 -19.93 6.34 12.61
C ARG A 21 -20.88 5.98 13.74
N LYS A 22 -20.95 4.71 14.13
CA LYS A 22 -21.77 4.24 15.26
C LYS A 22 -21.19 4.64 16.62
N GLY A 23 -20.00 5.25 16.67
CA GLY A 23 -19.31 5.58 17.91
C GLY A 23 -18.70 4.38 18.62
N SER A 24 -18.71 3.19 18.00
CA SER A 24 -18.15 1.96 18.59
C SER A 24 -16.63 2.05 18.78
N LEU A 25 -15.96 3.00 18.11
CA LEU A 25 -14.53 3.24 18.17
C LEU A 25 -14.15 4.50 18.98
N GLN A 26 -15.06 5.05 19.80
CA GLN A 26 -14.78 6.25 20.62
C GLN A 26 -13.69 6.02 21.68
N HIS A 27 -13.43 4.77 22.04
CA HIS A 27 -12.42 4.38 23.04
C HIS A 27 -11.03 4.14 22.43
N LEU A 28 -10.84 4.38 21.12
CA LEU A 28 -9.53 4.28 20.51
C LEU A 28 -8.53 5.20 21.24
N PRO A 29 -7.29 4.75 21.49
CA PRO A 29 -6.29 5.55 22.20
C PRO A 29 -5.78 6.75 21.40
N VAL A 30 -6.19 6.87 20.13
CA VAL A 30 -5.71 7.86 19.17
C VAL A 30 -6.88 8.59 18.52
N GLU A 31 -6.73 9.90 18.35
CA GLU A 31 -7.63 10.69 17.52
C GLU A 31 -7.47 10.23 16.07
N THR A 32 -8.57 9.92 15.39
CA THR A 32 -8.52 9.30 14.06
C THR A 32 -9.22 10.15 13.02
N ASP A 33 -8.47 10.57 12.00
CA ASP A 33 -8.99 11.21 10.79
C ASP A 33 -9.04 10.20 9.64
N ILE A 34 -9.92 10.43 8.67
CA ILE A 34 -10.10 9.53 7.52
C ILE A 34 -10.01 10.32 6.22
N LEU A 35 -9.25 9.81 5.26
CA LEU A 35 -9.14 10.35 3.91
C LEU A 35 -9.35 9.25 2.85
N VAL A 36 -10.34 9.45 1.99
CA VAL A 36 -10.47 8.65 0.76
C VAL A 36 -9.66 9.33 -0.32
N THR A 37 -8.61 8.68 -0.81
CA THR A 37 -7.62 9.31 -1.68
C THR A 37 -7.97 9.27 -3.15
N GLY A 38 -8.79 8.30 -3.56
CA GLY A 38 -8.94 7.89 -4.96
C GLY A 38 -7.92 6.82 -5.35
N ILE A 39 -8.20 6.15 -6.47
CA ILE A 39 -7.40 5.02 -6.99
C ILE A 39 -6.19 5.55 -7.76
N GLY A 40 -5.04 4.89 -7.57
CA GLY A 40 -3.82 5.17 -8.30
C GLY A 40 -2.86 6.17 -7.63
N LEU A 41 -1.65 6.24 -8.17
CA LEU A 41 -0.56 7.04 -7.62
C LEU A 41 -0.86 8.53 -7.63
N THR A 42 -1.43 9.05 -8.72
CA THR A 42 -1.73 10.48 -8.89
C THR A 42 -2.76 10.97 -7.88
N ALA A 43 -3.90 10.27 -7.78
CA ALA A 43 -4.97 10.64 -6.84
C ALA A 43 -4.48 10.55 -5.39
N THR A 44 -3.74 9.49 -5.06
CA THR A 44 -3.16 9.30 -3.72
C THR A 44 -2.18 10.40 -3.37
N THR A 45 -1.24 10.72 -4.27
CA THR A 45 -0.24 11.76 -4.03
C THR A 45 -0.90 13.12 -3.83
N TYR A 46 -1.85 13.49 -4.70
CA TYR A 46 -2.54 14.78 -4.61
C TYR A 46 -3.36 14.91 -3.32
N SER A 47 -4.24 13.94 -3.06
CA SER A 47 -5.16 13.99 -1.90
C SER A 47 -4.39 13.96 -0.58
N LEU A 48 -3.41 13.07 -0.46
CA LEU A 48 -2.60 12.96 0.76
C LEU A 48 -1.79 14.24 0.98
N SER A 49 -1.04 14.72 -0.02
CA SER A 49 -0.23 15.93 0.13
C SER A 49 -1.08 17.14 0.52
N ARG A 50 -2.27 17.30 -0.10
CA ARG A 50 -3.21 18.36 0.26
C ARG A 50 -3.70 18.24 1.71
N GLN A 51 -4.02 17.03 2.17
CA GLN A 51 -4.44 16.81 3.56
C GLN A 51 -3.34 17.15 4.56
N LEU A 52 -2.09 16.79 4.25
CA LEU A 52 -0.94 17.05 5.12
C LEU A 52 -0.63 18.54 5.30
N LEU A 53 -1.02 19.38 4.33
CA LEU A 53 -0.94 20.84 4.45
C LEU A 53 -1.99 21.43 5.40
N LEU A 54 -3.14 20.76 5.57
CA LEU A 54 -4.21 21.21 6.46
C LEU A 54 -3.96 20.78 7.91
N LYS A 55 -3.60 19.50 8.08
CA LYS A 55 -3.33 18.89 9.40
C LYS A 55 -2.29 17.80 9.20
N LYS A 56 -1.10 18.01 9.77
CA LYS A 56 -0.02 17.01 9.76
C LYS A 56 -0.30 15.97 10.86
N PRO A 57 -0.56 14.70 10.52
CA PRO A 57 -0.78 13.65 11.50
C PRO A 57 0.55 13.15 12.09
N ASP A 58 0.47 12.50 13.25
CA ASP A 58 1.62 11.82 13.87
C ASP A 58 1.90 10.46 13.20
N LEU A 59 0.88 9.87 12.57
CA LEU A 59 0.94 8.58 11.89
C LEU A 59 -0.04 8.54 10.71
N VAL A 60 0.37 7.96 9.59
CA VAL A 60 -0.53 7.60 8.48
C VAL A 60 -0.66 6.08 8.36
N ILE A 61 -1.87 5.55 8.28
CA ILE A 61 -2.11 4.14 7.97
C ILE A 61 -2.89 4.05 6.66
N GLN A 62 -2.27 3.48 5.62
CA GLN A 62 -2.99 3.11 4.41
C GLN A 62 -3.56 1.70 4.58
N ALA A 63 -4.87 1.56 4.44
CA ALA A 63 -5.56 0.28 4.42
C ALA A 63 -6.21 0.07 3.06
N GLY A 64 -5.86 -1.03 2.40
CA GLY A 64 -6.48 -1.39 1.12
C GLY A 64 -6.31 -2.86 0.79
N VAL A 65 -6.82 -3.25 -0.38
CA VAL A 65 -6.61 -4.60 -0.93
C VAL A 65 -5.47 -4.58 -1.96
N GLY A 66 -4.96 -5.75 -2.31
CA GLY A 66 -3.92 -5.88 -3.33
C GLY A 66 -3.87 -7.28 -3.96
N GLY A 67 -3.26 -7.35 -5.14
CA GLY A 67 -2.97 -8.61 -5.82
C GLY A 67 -1.72 -9.26 -5.25
N CYS A 68 -1.63 -10.59 -5.25
CA CYS A 68 -0.49 -11.33 -4.72
C CYS A 68 0.24 -12.15 -5.80
N PHE A 69 1.56 -12.01 -5.86
CA PHE A 69 2.43 -12.83 -6.71
C PHE A 69 2.72 -14.20 -6.07
N ASP A 70 2.70 -14.31 -4.75
CA ASP A 70 3.01 -15.53 -4.01
C ASP A 70 1.73 -16.35 -3.75
N ARG A 71 1.57 -17.46 -4.49
CA ARG A 71 0.40 -18.35 -4.36
C ARG A 71 0.40 -19.18 -3.07
N SER A 72 1.51 -19.19 -2.31
CA SER A 72 1.54 -19.81 -0.97
C SER A 72 0.85 -18.94 0.08
N ILE A 73 0.59 -17.66 -0.22
CA ILE A 73 -0.15 -16.75 0.67
C ILE A 73 -1.64 -16.83 0.32
N PRO A 74 -2.50 -17.32 1.23
CA PRO A 74 -3.93 -17.41 0.98
C PRO A 74 -4.55 -16.03 0.74
N THR A 75 -5.59 -15.97 -0.11
CA THR A 75 -6.44 -14.79 -0.20
C THR A 75 -7.09 -14.50 1.17
N GLY A 76 -7.38 -13.23 1.44
CA GLY A 76 -7.82 -12.78 2.77
C GLY A 76 -6.68 -12.53 3.77
N SER A 77 -5.45 -13.00 3.51
CA SER A 77 -4.29 -12.70 4.35
C SER A 77 -3.98 -11.20 4.35
N VAL A 78 -3.75 -10.63 5.53
CA VAL A 78 -3.34 -9.22 5.67
C VAL A 78 -1.84 -9.14 5.87
N LEU A 79 -1.18 -8.32 5.06
CA LEU A 79 0.25 -8.13 5.04
C LEU A 79 0.61 -6.68 5.34
N ALA A 80 1.78 -6.47 5.94
CA ALA A 80 2.36 -5.14 6.08
C ALA A 80 3.43 -4.94 5.00
N ILE A 81 3.43 -3.78 4.34
CA ILE A 81 4.42 -3.48 3.30
C ILE A 81 5.61 -2.75 3.92
N ARG A 82 6.81 -3.33 3.78
CA ARG A 82 8.05 -2.73 4.33
C ARG A 82 8.71 -1.75 3.36
N GLN A 83 8.54 -1.99 2.06
CA GLN A 83 9.08 -1.15 1.00
C GLN A 83 8.25 -1.31 -0.26
N GLU A 84 8.19 -0.23 -1.02
CA GLU A 84 7.47 -0.11 -2.29
C GLU A 84 8.42 0.38 -3.38
N THR A 85 8.05 0.13 -4.64
CA THR A 85 8.60 0.86 -5.79
C THR A 85 7.53 0.95 -6.88
N ILE A 86 7.71 1.86 -7.82
CA ILE A 86 6.78 2.05 -8.93
C ILE A 86 7.26 1.17 -10.10
N ALA A 87 6.61 0.04 -10.31
CA ALA A 87 7.12 -0.98 -11.26
C ALA A 87 6.93 -0.57 -12.72
N ASP A 88 5.89 0.20 -13.02
CA ASP A 88 5.52 0.63 -14.38
C ASP A 88 6.13 1.98 -14.79
N GLN A 89 6.97 2.59 -13.95
CA GLN A 89 7.92 3.63 -14.38
C GLN A 89 9.19 2.98 -14.95
N SER A 90 8.99 2.22 -16.03
CA SER A 90 10.00 1.42 -16.68
C SER A 90 9.74 1.31 -18.18
N VAL A 91 10.75 0.84 -18.92
CA VAL A 91 10.63 0.46 -20.33
C VAL A 91 10.99 -1.01 -20.50
N ILE A 92 10.37 -1.67 -21.48
CA ILE A 92 10.79 -3.00 -21.93
C ILE A 92 11.53 -2.81 -23.25
N GLU A 93 12.84 -3.01 -23.24
CA GLU A 93 13.71 -2.92 -24.42
C GLU A 93 14.48 -4.23 -24.57
N LEU A 94 14.54 -4.76 -25.81
CA LEU A 94 15.28 -5.99 -26.11
C LEU A 94 14.92 -7.14 -25.14
N ASN A 95 13.62 -7.28 -24.85
CA ASN A 95 13.06 -8.29 -23.93
C ASN A 95 13.63 -8.22 -22.50
N LYS A 96 13.98 -7.02 -22.03
CA LYS A 96 14.41 -6.76 -20.65
C LYS A 96 13.70 -5.53 -20.10
N LEU A 97 13.24 -5.64 -18.86
CA LEU A 97 12.75 -4.49 -18.11
C LEU A 97 13.94 -3.64 -17.65
N LYS A 98 13.88 -2.35 -17.93
CA LYS A 98 14.77 -1.32 -17.39
C LYS A 98 13.92 -0.28 -16.67
N THR A 99 14.18 -0.09 -15.39
CA THR A 99 13.60 0.99 -14.59
C THR A 99 14.22 2.32 -14.96
N LEU A 100 13.61 3.42 -14.51
CA LEU A 100 14.21 4.74 -14.54
C LEU A 100 15.62 4.80 -13.90
N PHE A 101 15.93 3.92 -12.95
CA PHE A 101 17.25 3.82 -12.33
C PHE A 101 18.27 3.11 -13.22
N ASP A 102 17.87 2.02 -13.90
CA ASP A 102 18.71 1.31 -14.87
C ASP A 102 19.06 2.21 -16.07
N LEU A 103 18.15 3.11 -16.43
CA LEU A 103 18.32 4.12 -17.46
C LEU A 103 19.11 5.35 -16.99
N ALA A 104 19.51 5.41 -15.72
CA ALA A 104 20.18 6.55 -15.09
C ALA A 104 19.42 7.89 -15.22
N LEU A 105 18.09 7.85 -15.37
CA LEU A 105 17.25 9.06 -15.42
C LEU A 105 17.06 9.67 -14.02
N VAL A 106 17.16 8.84 -12.97
CA VAL A 106 17.19 9.26 -11.57
C VAL A 106 18.25 8.43 -10.83
N PRO A 107 19.08 9.03 -9.95
CA PRO A 107 19.97 8.27 -9.09
C PRO A 107 19.21 7.32 -8.16
N GLN A 108 19.63 6.06 -8.08
CA GLN A 108 18.99 5.03 -7.24
C GLN A 108 18.91 5.34 -5.74
N ASN A 109 19.71 6.30 -5.25
CA ASN A 109 19.73 6.76 -3.86
C ASN A 109 19.33 8.23 -3.73
N GLN A 110 18.73 8.83 -4.76
CA GLN A 110 18.10 10.14 -4.61
C GLN A 110 16.96 9.99 -3.61
N TYR A 111 16.98 10.79 -2.55
CA TYR A 111 15.92 10.79 -1.55
C TYR A 111 14.55 11.02 -2.24
N PRO A 112 13.51 10.21 -1.93
CA PRO A 112 13.39 9.27 -0.80
C PRO A 112 13.81 7.81 -1.09
N PHE A 113 14.43 7.51 -2.24
CA PHE A 113 14.81 6.15 -2.62
C PHE A 113 16.08 5.66 -1.90
N THR A 114 16.15 4.35 -1.69
CA THR A 114 17.37 3.61 -1.32
C THR A 114 17.46 2.41 -2.25
N LYS A 115 18.47 2.37 -3.13
CA LYS A 115 18.63 1.34 -4.18
C LYS A 115 17.36 1.14 -5.03
N GLY A 116 16.68 2.22 -5.38
CA GLY A 116 15.45 2.21 -6.17
C GLY A 116 14.17 1.83 -5.40
N TRP A 117 14.25 1.65 -4.08
CA TRP A 117 13.12 1.31 -3.22
C TRP A 117 12.75 2.45 -2.27
N LEU A 118 11.45 2.61 -2.03
CA LEU A 118 10.89 3.46 -0.99
C LEU A 118 10.78 2.67 0.32
N VAL A 119 11.85 2.68 1.10
CA VAL A 119 11.99 1.82 2.29
C VAL A 119 11.41 2.51 3.52
N ASN A 120 10.42 1.89 4.16
CA ASN A 120 9.94 2.33 5.47
C ASN A 120 10.92 1.85 6.55
N LYS A 121 11.73 2.78 7.07
CA LYS A 121 12.73 2.51 8.12
C LYS A 121 12.20 2.78 9.53
N HIS A 122 10.95 3.21 9.67
CA HIS A 122 10.42 3.66 10.95
C HIS A 122 10.22 2.50 11.93
N GLY A 123 10.52 2.73 13.21
CA GLY A 123 10.45 1.71 14.26
C GLY A 123 9.07 1.11 14.48
N ILE A 124 8.01 1.82 14.07
CA ILE A 124 6.61 1.34 14.20
C ILE A 124 6.38 0.01 13.48
N LEU A 125 7.07 -0.25 12.36
CA LEU A 125 6.95 -1.53 11.65
C LEU A 125 7.38 -2.71 12.53
N LYS A 126 8.31 -2.52 13.48
CA LYS A 126 8.71 -3.60 14.41
C LYS A 126 7.59 -4.00 15.36
N LYS A 127 6.66 -3.09 15.67
CA LYS A 127 5.48 -3.35 16.52
C LYS A 127 4.38 -4.12 15.77
N ILE A 128 4.37 -4.06 14.43
CA ILE A 128 3.39 -4.76 13.60
C ILE A 128 3.71 -6.26 13.58
N LYS A 129 2.79 -7.11 14.04
CA LYS A 129 2.97 -8.58 14.05
C LYS A 129 2.73 -9.27 12.71
N LEU A 130 2.20 -8.55 11.72
CA LEU A 130 1.95 -9.07 10.38
C LEU A 130 3.24 -9.41 9.63
N ARG A 131 3.15 -10.37 8.70
CA ARG A 131 4.21 -10.69 7.74
C ARG A 131 4.53 -9.42 6.93
N LYS A 132 5.80 -9.05 6.93
CA LYS A 132 6.30 -7.85 6.23
C LYS A 132 6.85 -8.26 4.88
N VAL A 133 6.39 -7.61 3.82
CA VAL A 133 6.72 -8.00 2.45
C VAL A 133 7.07 -6.79 1.58
N ASN A 134 7.63 -7.08 0.39
CA ASN A 134 7.84 -6.07 -0.65
C ASN A 134 6.56 -5.90 -1.46
N GLY A 135 6.15 -4.64 -1.67
CA GLY A 135 5.08 -4.26 -2.56
C GLY A 135 5.62 -3.60 -3.82
N ILE A 136 4.84 -3.65 -4.91
CA ILE A 136 4.99 -2.75 -6.04
C ILE A 136 3.68 -2.01 -6.28
N SER A 137 3.79 -0.82 -6.85
CA SER A 137 2.66 -0.05 -7.32
C SER A 137 2.69 0.11 -8.83
N VAL A 138 1.52 0.04 -9.44
CA VAL A 138 1.30 0.16 -10.90
C VAL A 138 0.08 1.04 -11.19
N ASN A 139 0.04 1.65 -12.37
CA ASN A 139 -1.11 2.40 -12.90
C ASN A 139 -1.93 1.58 -13.89
N GLU A 140 -1.45 0.39 -14.27
CA GLU A 140 -2.16 -0.62 -15.05
C GLU A 140 -2.13 -1.95 -14.32
N ILE A 141 -3.30 -2.59 -14.15
CA ILE A 141 -3.37 -3.90 -13.52
C ILE A 141 -2.59 -4.93 -14.35
N THR A 142 -1.62 -5.59 -13.73
CA THR A 142 -0.73 -6.51 -14.45
C THR A 142 -1.46 -7.80 -14.82
N THR A 143 -1.65 -8.00 -16.13
CA THR A 143 -2.26 -9.20 -16.70
C THR A 143 -1.36 -9.95 -17.68
N ASN A 144 -0.43 -9.25 -18.31
CA ASN A 144 0.46 -9.83 -19.30
C ASN A 144 1.51 -10.76 -18.65
N ALA A 145 1.59 -12.01 -19.10
CA ALA A 145 2.49 -13.01 -18.55
C ALA A 145 3.98 -12.63 -18.61
N GLN A 146 4.43 -11.94 -19.66
CA GLN A 146 5.81 -11.46 -19.76
C GLN A 146 6.06 -10.33 -18.76
N LYS A 147 5.14 -9.37 -18.62
CA LYS A 147 5.24 -8.29 -17.61
C LYS A 147 5.30 -8.87 -16.18
N ILE A 148 4.50 -9.89 -15.88
CA ILE A 148 4.54 -10.62 -14.60
C ILE A 148 5.92 -11.24 -14.37
N LYS A 149 6.49 -11.89 -15.39
CA LYS A 149 7.83 -12.47 -15.31
C LYS A 149 8.88 -11.40 -15.03
N PHE A 150 8.86 -10.29 -15.77
CA PHE A 150 9.79 -9.18 -15.54
C PHE A 150 9.67 -8.60 -14.14
N TYR A 151 8.46 -8.41 -13.63
CA TYR A 151 8.27 -7.89 -12.28
C TYR A 151 8.77 -8.87 -11.22
N ARG A 152 8.54 -10.18 -11.38
CA ARG A 152 9.10 -11.20 -10.48
C ARG A 152 10.63 -11.19 -10.46
N GLU A 153 11.25 -11.19 -11.63
CA GLU A 153 12.70 -11.24 -11.77
C GLU A 153 13.37 -9.96 -11.23
N HIS A 154 12.80 -8.79 -11.56
CA HIS A 154 13.43 -7.51 -11.24
C HIS A 154 13.13 -7.04 -9.80
N PHE A 155 11.88 -7.18 -9.34
CA PHE A 155 11.46 -6.62 -8.05
C PHE A 155 11.26 -7.68 -6.96
N SER A 156 11.11 -8.95 -7.32
CA SER A 156 10.67 -10.02 -6.42
C SER A 156 9.50 -9.58 -5.48
N PRO A 157 8.41 -9.01 -6.03
CA PRO A 157 7.34 -8.45 -5.22
C PRO A 157 6.47 -9.58 -4.67
N VAL A 158 5.84 -9.32 -3.52
CA VAL A 158 4.78 -10.18 -3.00
C VAL A 158 3.42 -9.59 -3.34
N VAL A 159 3.25 -8.28 -3.18
CA VAL A 159 1.98 -7.58 -3.38
C VAL A 159 2.09 -6.58 -4.52
N GLU A 160 1.04 -6.50 -5.35
CA GLU A 160 0.78 -5.40 -6.29
C GLU A 160 -0.40 -4.56 -5.78
N SER A 161 -0.26 -3.25 -5.81
CA SER A 161 -1.36 -2.30 -5.60
C SER A 161 -1.25 -1.13 -6.58
N MET A 162 -2.09 -0.11 -6.45
CA MET A 162 -1.99 1.09 -7.30
C MET A 162 -1.63 2.36 -6.51
N GLU A 163 -1.53 2.29 -5.17
CA GLU A 163 -1.37 3.48 -4.31
C GLU A 163 -0.20 3.39 -3.32
N GLY A 164 0.39 2.21 -3.10
CA GLY A 164 1.35 1.97 -2.03
C GLY A 164 2.59 2.86 -2.12
N ALA A 165 3.18 2.95 -3.30
CA ALA A 165 4.35 3.79 -3.53
C ALA A 165 4.06 5.28 -3.33
N ALA A 166 2.84 5.75 -3.60
CA ALA A 166 2.46 7.13 -3.34
C ALA A 166 2.42 7.45 -1.84
N LEU A 167 1.85 6.55 -1.01
CA LEU A 167 1.94 6.68 0.45
C LEU A 167 3.40 6.75 0.90
N HIS A 168 4.20 5.75 0.50
CA HIS A 168 5.60 5.66 0.91
C HIS A 168 6.37 6.91 0.51
N TYR A 169 6.22 7.37 -0.73
CA TYR A 169 6.91 8.55 -1.25
C TYR A 169 6.56 9.80 -0.45
N VAL A 170 5.26 10.11 -0.30
CA VAL A 170 4.80 11.32 0.40
C VAL A 170 5.19 11.27 1.88
N CYS A 171 4.95 10.16 2.58
CA CYS A 171 5.27 10.06 4.01
C CYS A 171 6.78 10.09 4.28
N LEU A 172 7.60 9.50 3.40
CA LEU A 172 9.06 9.65 3.50
C LEU A 172 9.45 11.12 3.29
N MET A 173 9.00 11.77 2.23
CA MET A 173 9.30 13.18 1.95
C MET A 173 8.93 14.09 3.12
N GLU A 174 7.74 13.90 3.68
CA GLU A 174 7.20 14.69 4.79
C GLU A 174 7.71 14.25 6.18
N LYS A 175 8.53 13.19 6.23
CA LYS A 175 9.08 12.58 7.45
C LYS A 175 7.99 12.18 8.46
N ILE A 176 6.87 11.66 7.96
CA ILE A 176 5.75 11.21 8.77
C ILE A 176 5.84 9.69 8.94
N PRO A 177 5.78 9.15 10.16
CA PRO A 177 5.62 7.72 10.40
C PRO A 177 4.42 7.15 9.64
N PHE A 178 4.56 5.96 9.05
CA PHE A 178 3.46 5.35 8.32
C PHE A 178 3.46 3.82 8.37
N VAL A 179 2.28 3.23 8.09
CA VAL A 179 2.06 1.79 7.93
C VAL A 179 1.19 1.57 6.69
N GLN A 180 1.56 0.61 5.84
CA GLN A 180 0.72 0.17 4.72
C GLN A 180 0.25 -1.26 4.98
N LEU A 181 -1.06 -1.43 5.03
CA LEU A 181 -1.74 -2.72 5.15
C LEU A 181 -2.37 -3.08 3.81
N ARG A 182 -2.09 -4.29 3.33
CA ARG A 182 -2.73 -4.85 2.14
C ARG A 182 -3.30 -6.23 2.43
N ALA A 183 -4.61 -6.39 2.25
CA ALA A 183 -5.25 -7.70 2.24
C ALA A 183 -5.23 -8.30 0.82
N VAL A 184 -4.86 -9.57 0.72
CA VAL A 184 -4.74 -10.26 -0.57
C VAL A 184 -6.12 -10.59 -1.13
N SER A 185 -6.61 -9.82 -2.11
CA SER A 185 -7.93 -10.04 -2.72
C SER A 185 -7.91 -11.09 -3.84
N ASN A 186 -6.80 -11.20 -4.54
CA ASN A 186 -6.63 -12.07 -5.70
C ASN A 186 -5.15 -12.35 -5.98
N TYR A 187 -4.87 -13.32 -6.82
CA TYR A 187 -3.54 -13.50 -7.39
C TYR A 187 -3.35 -12.66 -8.65
N ILE A 188 -2.11 -12.30 -8.97
CA ILE A 188 -1.78 -11.59 -10.21
C ILE A 188 -2.23 -12.40 -11.44
N ALA A 189 -2.64 -11.69 -12.49
CA ALA A 189 -3.33 -12.19 -13.69
C ALA A 189 -4.79 -12.66 -13.53
N GLU A 190 -5.31 -12.83 -12.31
CA GLU A 190 -6.72 -13.22 -12.12
C GLU A 190 -7.66 -12.06 -12.46
N ARG A 191 -8.44 -12.20 -13.54
CA ARG A 191 -9.39 -11.19 -14.03
C ARG A 191 -10.84 -11.60 -13.92
N ASN A 192 -11.12 -12.87 -13.65
CA ASN A 192 -12.45 -13.28 -13.28
C ASN A 192 -12.74 -12.77 -11.86
N LYS A 193 -13.46 -11.65 -11.78
CA LYS A 193 -13.83 -11.01 -10.51
C LYS A 193 -14.59 -11.95 -9.56
N LYS A 194 -15.22 -13.02 -10.06
CA LYS A 194 -15.86 -14.04 -9.23
C LYS A 194 -14.87 -14.82 -8.35
N ASN A 195 -13.61 -14.92 -8.79
CA ASN A 195 -12.53 -15.59 -8.06
C ASN A 195 -11.85 -14.65 -7.05
N TRP A 196 -12.24 -13.38 -6.99
CA TRP A 196 -11.67 -12.43 -6.06
C TRP A 196 -12.33 -12.60 -4.70
N ASN A 197 -11.52 -12.82 -3.67
CA ASN A 197 -12.00 -12.92 -2.30
C ASN A 197 -12.17 -11.54 -1.65
N MET A 198 -12.90 -10.64 -2.32
CA MET A 198 -13.00 -9.23 -1.91
C MET A 198 -13.67 -9.09 -0.55
N LYS A 199 -14.77 -9.81 -0.31
CA LYS A 199 -15.54 -9.73 0.93
C LYS A 199 -14.70 -10.09 2.15
N GLU A 200 -14.05 -11.25 2.13
CA GLU A 200 -13.22 -11.71 3.26
C GLU A 200 -11.99 -10.81 3.43
N SER A 201 -11.35 -10.40 2.33
CA SER A 201 -10.18 -9.52 2.37
C SER A 201 -10.50 -8.17 3.03
N VAL A 202 -11.64 -7.57 2.70
CA VAL A 202 -12.10 -6.32 3.33
C VAL A 202 -12.39 -6.55 4.82
N ILE A 203 -13.08 -7.63 5.19
CA ILE A 203 -13.35 -7.94 6.61
C ILE A 203 -12.04 -8.09 7.40
N ASN A 204 -11.10 -8.88 6.88
CA ASN A 204 -9.83 -9.16 7.55
C ASN A 204 -8.97 -7.90 7.64
N LEU A 205 -8.90 -7.10 6.56
CA LEU A 205 -8.20 -5.81 6.55
C LEU A 205 -8.69 -4.89 7.67
N ASN A 206 -10.02 -4.75 7.81
CA ASN A 206 -10.61 -3.86 8.79
C ASN A 206 -10.45 -4.38 10.23
N THR A 207 -10.48 -5.71 10.40
CA THR A 207 -10.18 -6.34 11.69
C THR A 207 -8.74 -6.03 12.13
N GLU A 208 -7.76 -6.16 11.23
CA GLU A 208 -6.37 -5.82 11.52
C GLU A 208 -6.16 -4.31 11.71
N LEU A 209 -6.84 -3.47 10.93
CA LEU A 209 -6.80 -2.02 11.08
C LEU A 209 -7.25 -1.59 12.48
N ILE A 210 -8.41 -2.09 12.95
CA ILE A 210 -8.94 -1.78 14.28
C ILE A 210 -8.01 -2.34 15.36
N ARG A 211 -7.49 -3.56 15.18
CA ARG A 211 -6.52 -4.14 16.12
C ARG A 211 -5.26 -3.29 16.23
N LEU A 212 -4.73 -2.82 15.11
CA LEU A 212 -3.56 -1.95 15.06
C LEU A 212 -3.85 -0.65 15.81
N LEU A 213 -4.96 0.03 15.50
CA LEU A 213 -5.35 1.28 16.16
C LEU A 213 -5.49 1.13 17.69
N ASN A 214 -6.01 0.00 18.19
CA ASN A 214 -6.08 -0.28 19.62
C ASN A 214 -4.71 -0.54 20.30
N SER A 215 -3.67 -0.83 19.51
CA SER A 215 -2.32 -1.14 20.01
C SER A 215 -1.34 0.03 19.93
N LEU A 216 -1.79 1.15 19.37
CA LEU A 216 -1.02 2.38 19.24
C LEU A 216 -0.97 3.15 20.56
#